data_AF-A0A072NDZ2-F1
#
_entry.id   AF-A0A072NDZ2-F1
#
_cell.length_a   1.000
_cell.length_b   1.000
_cell.length_c   1.000
_cell.angle_alpha   90.00
_cell.angle_beta   90.00
_cell.angle_gamma   90.00
#
_symmetry.space_group_name_H-M   'P 1'
#
loop_
_entity.id
_entity.type
_entity.pdbx_description
1 polymer ?
#
loop_
_entity_poly.entity_id
_entity_poly.type
_entity_poly.pdbx_seq_one_letter_code
_entity_poly.pdbx_strand_id
1 'polypeptide(L)'
;MERRYPTQVQTGQIMVGLALHLAAPVAKPTLWVLEIWGGFQLPGWAWPAIFLAVGLGLLLARRPRVAQFGMMTASLLYVTISAASYLTLGWNAFTLVCLFAAVHCVWTAIDLRARADYLREVERGRA
;
A
#
# COMPACT_ATOMS: atom_id res chain seq x y z
N MET A 1 -11.95 -1.17 22.79
CA MET A 1 -11.05 -0.73 21.70
C MET A 1 -11.44 -1.47 20.44
N GLU A 2 -11.60 -0.78 19.30
CA GLU A 2 -11.71 -1.47 18.02
C GLU A 2 -10.41 -2.21 17.68
N ARG A 3 -10.48 -3.52 17.46
CA ARG A 3 -9.33 -4.31 17.03
C ARG A 3 -9.01 -3.95 15.57
N ARG A 4 -7.75 -3.58 15.30
CA ARG A 4 -7.23 -3.33 13.93
C ARG A 4 -7.30 -4.62 13.11
N TYR A 5 -7.47 -4.49 11.80
CA TYR A 5 -7.43 -5.66 10.91
C TYR A 5 -6.01 -6.22 10.85
N PRO A 6 -5.80 -7.55 10.98
CA PRO A 6 -4.47 -8.14 10.85
C PRO A 6 -3.81 -7.83 9.50
N THR A 7 -4.60 -7.86 8.42
CA THR A 7 -4.19 -7.61 7.04
C THR A 7 -3.77 -6.15 6.80
N GLN A 8 -4.45 -5.20 7.46
CA GLN A 8 -4.06 -3.78 7.51
C GLN A 8 -2.68 -3.61 8.17
N VAL A 9 -2.44 -4.31 9.29
CA VAL A 9 -1.16 -4.24 10.02
C VAL A 9 -0.04 -4.87 9.20
N GLN A 10 -0.27 -6.05 8.60
CA GLN A 10 0.69 -6.71 7.73
C GLN A 10 1.05 -5.85 6.51
N THR A 11 0.06 -5.25 5.85
CA THR A 11 0.32 -4.32 4.73
C THR A 11 1.10 -3.10 5.18
N GLY A 12 0.80 -2.55 6.35
CA GLY A 12 1.58 -1.47 6.95
C GLY A 12 3.05 -1.87 7.20
N GLN A 13 3.28 -3.06 7.75
CA GLN A 13 4.64 -3.61 7.96
C GLN A 13 5.40 -3.81 6.64
N ILE A 14 4.75 -4.38 5.62
CA ILE A 14 5.37 -4.60 4.30
C ILE A 14 5.69 -3.25 3.63
N MET A 15 4.82 -2.26 3.72
CA MET A 15 5.06 -0.92 3.18
C MET A 15 6.26 -0.23 3.86
N VAL A 16 6.40 -0.35 5.19
CA VAL A 16 7.60 0.12 5.92
C VAL A 16 8.85 -0.67 5.50
N GLY A 17 8.76 -1.99 5.35
CA GLY A 17 9.86 -2.83 4.86
C GLY A 17 10.32 -2.46 3.45
N LEU A 18 9.38 -2.22 2.54
CA LEU A 18 9.64 -1.72 1.19
C LEU A 18 10.26 -0.32 1.22
N ALA A 19 9.81 0.58 2.09
CA ALA A 19 10.43 1.90 2.25
C ALA A 19 11.91 1.80 2.67
N LEU A 20 12.21 0.96 3.66
CA LEU A 20 13.59 0.71 4.11
C LEU A 20 14.44 0.06 3.01
N HIS A 21 13.88 -0.92 2.29
CA HIS A 21 14.55 -1.52 1.14
C HIS A 21 14.84 -0.48 0.03
N LEU A 22 13.87 0.39 -0.29
CA LEU A 22 14.03 1.48 -1.25
C LEU A 22 15.01 2.56 -0.78
N ALA A 23 15.19 2.77 0.53
CA ALA A 23 16.19 3.69 1.08
C ALA A 23 17.62 3.11 1.14
N ALA A 24 17.77 1.77 1.22
CA ALA A 24 19.08 1.14 1.40
C ALA A 24 20.05 1.40 0.21
N PRO A 25 21.37 1.55 0.42
CA PRO A 25 22.35 1.82 -0.63
C PRO A 25 22.72 0.55 -1.41
N VAL A 26 21.74 -0.06 -2.09
CA VAL A 26 21.88 -1.31 -2.84
C VAL A 26 21.39 -1.09 -4.27
N ALA A 27 22.04 -1.72 -5.26
CA ALA A 27 21.55 -1.75 -6.63
C ALA A 27 20.13 -2.36 -6.66
N LYS A 28 19.18 -1.64 -7.24
CA LYS A 28 17.75 -2.00 -7.24
C LYS A 28 17.17 -1.92 -8.65
N PRO A 29 16.19 -2.78 -9.00
CA PRO A 29 15.35 -2.58 -10.17
C PRO A 29 14.69 -1.20 -10.05
N THR A 30 15.02 -0.29 -10.95
CA THR A 30 14.81 1.13 -10.72
C THR A 30 13.36 1.53 -11.00
N LEU A 31 12.68 2.09 -10.00
CA LEU A 31 11.42 2.83 -10.18
C LEU A 31 11.56 3.95 -11.24
N TRP A 32 12.79 4.38 -11.50
CA TRP A 32 13.22 5.25 -12.60
C TRP A 32 12.70 4.83 -13.99
N VAL A 33 12.38 3.56 -14.23
CA VAL A 33 11.69 3.14 -15.47
C VAL A 33 10.31 3.80 -15.59
N LEU A 34 9.57 3.94 -14.49
CA LEU A 34 8.30 4.69 -14.46
C LEU A 34 8.51 6.20 -14.57
N GLU A 35 9.65 6.72 -14.11
CA GLU A 35 9.97 8.16 -14.21
C GLU A 35 10.32 8.54 -15.66
N ILE A 36 11.03 7.67 -16.38
CA ILE A 36 11.31 7.80 -17.82
C ILE A 36 10.01 7.70 -18.64
N TRP A 37 9.16 6.69 -18.37
CA TRP A 37 7.90 6.50 -19.11
C TRP A 37 6.83 7.54 -18.76
N GLY A 38 6.81 8.04 -17.52
CA GLY A 38 5.85 9.03 -17.02
C GLY A 38 6.28 10.49 -17.18
N GLY A 39 7.52 10.76 -17.63
CA GLY A 39 8.06 12.11 -17.76
C GLY A 39 8.22 12.88 -16.45
N PHE A 40 8.21 12.19 -15.31
CA PHE A 40 8.17 12.78 -13.98
C PHE A 40 9.33 12.28 -13.12
N GLN A 41 10.39 13.08 -13.05
CA GLN A 41 11.59 12.77 -12.26
C GLN A 41 11.35 13.11 -10.79
N LEU A 42 11.32 12.09 -9.93
CA LEU A 42 11.23 12.27 -8.49
C LEU A 42 12.63 12.25 -7.87
N PRO A 43 12.87 13.00 -6.78
CA PRO A 43 14.06 12.78 -5.97
C PRO A 43 14.08 11.34 -5.47
N GLY A 44 15.23 10.66 -5.51
CA GLY A 44 15.32 9.23 -5.15
C GLY A 44 14.87 8.87 -3.72
N TRP A 45 14.78 9.85 -2.82
CA TRP A 45 14.23 9.70 -1.46
C TRP A 45 12.69 9.73 -1.41
N ALA A 46 12.01 10.27 -2.43
CA ALA A 46 10.57 10.48 -2.43
C ALA A 46 9.79 9.16 -2.40
N TRP A 47 10.21 8.15 -3.19
CA TRP A 47 9.60 6.83 -3.16
C TRP A 47 9.69 6.16 -1.77
N PRO A 48 10.88 6.03 -1.13
CA PRO A 48 10.97 5.62 0.28
C PRO A 48 10.03 6.39 1.21
N ALA A 49 9.97 7.72 1.10
CA ALA A 49 9.13 8.55 1.95
C ALA A 49 7.61 8.28 1.76
N ILE A 50 7.16 8.08 0.51
CA ILE A 50 5.77 7.74 0.19
C ILE A 50 5.38 6.38 0.78
N PHE A 51 6.20 5.34 0.56
CA PHE A 51 5.97 4.00 1.12
C PHE A 51 5.98 4.03 2.67
N LEU A 52 6.90 4.80 3.27
CA LEU A 52 6.98 4.95 4.73
C LEU A 52 5.75 5.65 5.30
N ALA A 53 5.30 6.74 4.65
CA ALA A 53 4.12 7.49 5.07
C ALA A 53 2.83 6.64 5.00
N VAL A 54 2.64 5.87 3.93
CA VAL A 54 1.49 4.95 3.80
C VAL A 54 1.58 3.81 4.80
N GLY A 55 2.77 3.21 4.99
CA GLY A 55 3.01 2.14 5.95
C GLY A 55 2.74 2.56 7.39
N LEU A 56 3.32 3.67 7.83
CA LEU A 56 3.07 4.25 9.15
C LEU A 56 1.61 4.71 9.30
N GLY A 57 1.02 5.31 8.26
CA GLY A 57 -0.39 5.68 8.24
C GLY A 57 -1.31 4.49 8.50
N LEU A 58 -1.07 3.36 7.84
CA LEU A 58 -1.79 2.10 8.06
C LEU A 58 -1.56 1.51 9.46
N LEU A 59 -0.33 1.55 9.96
CA LEU A 59 0.00 1.05 11.30
C LEU A 59 -0.58 1.91 12.42
N LEU A 60 -0.76 3.22 12.20
CA LEU A 60 -1.33 4.14 13.17
C LEU A 60 -2.86 4.21 13.08
N ALA A 61 -3.45 4.05 11.89
CA ALA A 61 -4.88 4.13 11.65
C ALA A 61 -5.70 3.25 12.61
N ARG A 62 -6.63 3.90 13.32
CA ARG A 62 -7.62 3.26 14.22
C ARG A 62 -9.05 3.30 13.68
N ARG A 63 -9.36 4.22 12.75
CA ARG A 63 -10.69 4.38 12.15
C ARG A 63 -10.80 3.55 10.86
N PRO A 64 -11.80 2.68 10.68
CA PRO A 64 -11.92 1.81 9.50
C PRO A 64 -11.89 2.54 8.16
N ARG A 65 -12.59 3.67 8.00
CA ARG A 65 -12.55 4.46 6.74
C ARG A 65 -11.21 5.18 6.49
N VAL A 66 -10.35 5.43 7.49
CA VAL A 66 -8.96 5.92 7.27
C VAL A 66 -8.08 4.76 6.80
N ALA A 67 -8.23 3.59 7.44
CA ALA A 67 -7.56 2.38 6.99
C ALA A 67 -7.98 2.00 5.55
N GLN A 68 -9.26 2.14 5.19
CA GLN A 68 -9.76 1.91 3.82
C GLN A 68 -8.98 2.75 2.79
N PHE A 69 -8.85 4.07 3.01
CA PHE A 69 -8.10 4.93 2.11
C PHE A 69 -6.62 4.52 2.06
N GLY A 70 -6.00 4.22 3.21
CA GLY A 70 -4.63 3.71 3.26
C GLY A 70 -4.43 2.39 2.49
N MET A 71 -5.40 1.47 2.56
CA MET A 71 -5.35 0.19 1.83
C MET A 71 -5.49 0.40 0.31
N MET A 72 -6.35 1.32 -0.12
CA MET A 72 -6.44 1.70 -1.54
C MET A 72 -5.12 2.35 -2.02
N THR A 73 -4.51 3.25 -1.24
CA THR A 73 -3.21 3.84 -1.58
C THR A 73 -2.09 2.78 -1.63
N ALA A 74 -2.07 1.85 -0.66
CA ALA A 74 -1.12 0.74 -0.66
C ALA A 74 -1.32 -0.19 -1.87
N SER A 75 -2.56 -0.44 -2.31
CA SER A 75 -2.85 -1.17 -3.54
C SER A 75 -2.23 -0.49 -4.76
N LEU A 76 -2.39 0.83 -4.90
CA LEU A 76 -1.77 1.58 -5.99
C LEU A 76 -0.24 1.46 -5.95
N LEU A 77 0.38 1.61 -4.77
CA LEU A 77 1.83 1.45 -4.60
C LEU A 77 2.33 0.04 -4.95
N TYR A 78 1.58 -1.01 -4.62
CA TYR A 78 1.88 -2.38 -5.04
C TYR A 78 1.79 -2.58 -6.56
N VAL A 79 0.77 -2.01 -7.22
CA VAL A 79 0.68 -2.03 -8.69
C VAL A 79 1.84 -1.25 -9.32
N THR A 80 2.20 -0.09 -8.76
CA THR A 80 3.33 0.74 -9.21
C THR A 80 4.66 -0.04 -9.12
N ILE A 81 5.00 -0.61 -7.97
CA ILE A 81 6.26 -1.35 -7.82
C ILE A 81 6.27 -2.66 -8.61
N SER A 82 5.11 -3.30 -8.79
CA SER A 82 4.94 -4.43 -9.70
C SER A 82 5.20 -4.05 -11.15
N ALA A 83 4.65 -2.92 -11.62
CA ALA A 83 4.86 -2.44 -12.98
C ALA A 83 6.34 -2.09 -13.23
N ALA A 84 7.02 -1.43 -12.28
CA ALA A 84 8.45 -1.18 -12.37
C ALA A 84 9.27 -2.47 -12.41
N SER A 85 8.94 -3.46 -11.56
CA SER A 85 9.57 -4.78 -11.57
C SER A 85 9.38 -5.49 -12.92
N TYR A 86 8.15 -5.48 -13.45
CA TYR A 86 7.84 -6.05 -14.76
C TYR A 86 8.61 -5.39 -15.90
N LEU A 87 8.66 -4.06 -15.95
CA LEU A 87 9.36 -3.33 -17.00
C LEU A 87 10.89 -3.43 -16.89
N THR A 88 11.43 -3.73 -15.70
CA THR A 88 12.88 -3.87 -15.49
C THR A 88 13.38 -5.31 -15.67
N LEU A 89 12.61 -6.31 -15.23
CA LEU A 89 13.02 -7.71 -15.09
C LEU A 89 12.03 -8.72 -15.71
N GLY A 90 10.95 -8.25 -16.35
CA GLY A 90 9.90 -9.11 -16.89
C GLY A 90 9.04 -9.79 -15.81
N TRP A 91 8.35 -10.86 -16.20
CA TRP A 91 7.57 -11.68 -15.27
C TRP A 91 8.48 -12.41 -14.29
N ASN A 92 8.36 -12.06 -13.01
CA ASN A 92 9.09 -12.69 -11.92
C ASN A 92 8.18 -12.82 -10.68
N ALA A 93 8.64 -13.58 -9.69
CA ALA A 93 7.88 -13.87 -8.47
C ALA A 93 7.47 -12.59 -7.69
N PHE A 94 8.34 -11.58 -7.64
CA PHE A 94 8.06 -10.32 -6.93
C PHE A 94 6.95 -9.51 -7.62
N THR A 95 6.96 -9.43 -8.95
CA THR A 95 5.86 -8.86 -9.75
C THR A 95 4.53 -9.51 -9.41
N LEU A 96 4.47 -10.85 -9.42
CA LEU A 96 3.23 -11.59 -9.10
C LEU A 96 2.78 -11.39 -7.66
N VAL A 97 3.69 -11.47 -6.68
CA VAL A 97 3.39 -11.25 -5.25
C VAL A 97 2.84 -9.84 -5.03
N CYS A 98 3.39 -8.82 -5.69
CA CYS A 98 2.88 -7.45 -5.59
C CYS A 98 1.47 -7.30 -6.19
N LEU A 99 1.16 -7.95 -7.32
CA LEU A 99 -0.20 -7.95 -7.87
C LEU A 99 -1.21 -8.64 -6.93
N PHE A 100 -0.86 -9.79 -6.35
CA PHE A 100 -1.71 -10.45 -5.37
C PHE A 100 -1.89 -9.58 -4.11
N ALA A 101 -0.83 -8.93 -3.62
CA ALA A 101 -0.92 -7.99 -2.50
C ALA A 101 -1.82 -6.78 -2.82
N ALA A 102 -1.77 -6.24 -4.05
CA ALA A 102 -2.66 -5.18 -4.49
C ALA A 102 -4.14 -5.61 -4.47
N VAL A 103 -4.47 -6.76 -5.06
CA VAL A 103 -5.84 -7.31 -5.05
C VAL A 103 -6.31 -7.55 -3.61
N HIS A 104 -5.46 -8.13 -2.76
CA HIS A 104 -5.76 -8.34 -1.34
C HIS A 104 -6.00 -7.02 -0.59
N CYS A 105 -5.31 -5.94 -0.96
CA CYS A 105 -5.55 -4.61 -0.41
C CYS A 105 -6.92 -4.05 -0.82
N VAL A 106 -7.35 -4.25 -2.07
CA VAL A 106 -8.69 -3.85 -2.54
C VAL A 106 -9.79 -4.59 -1.77
N TRP A 107 -9.69 -5.91 -1.61
CA TRP A 107 -10.66 -6.68 -0.83
C TRP A 107 -10.72 -6.22 0.62
N THR A 108 -9.56 -6.03 1.27
CA THR A 108 -9.50 -5.50 2.65
C THR A 108 -10.11 -4.09 2.74
N ALA A 109 -9.96 -3.25 1.71
CA ALA A 109 -10.58 -1.93 1.66
C ALA A 109 -12.11 -1.99 1.53
N ILE A 110 -12.65 -2.98 0.82
CA ILE A 110 -14.10 -3.24 0.73
C ILE A 110 -14.64 -3.68 2.10
N ASP A 111 -13.98 -4.60 2.79
CA ASP A 111 -14.37 -5.04 4.14
C ASP A 111 -14.33 -3.88 5.16
N LEU A 112 -13.27 -3.07 5.11
CA LEU A 112 -13.13 -1.87 5.94
C LEU A 112 -14.22 -0.84 5.67
N ARG A 113 -14.67 -0.70 4.42
CA ARG A 113 -15.82 0.15 4.06
C ARG A 113 -17.11 -0.38 4.65
N ALA A 114 -17.40 -1.66 4.47
CA ALA A 114 -18.61 -2.29 4.98
C ALA A 114 -18.71 -2.15 6.51
N ARG A 115 -17.62 -2.42 7.24
CA ARG A 115 -17.56 -2.19 8.69
C ARG A 115 -17.69 -0.71 9.06
N ALA A 116 -17.08 0.20 8.31
CA ALA A 116 -17.23 1.63 8.58
C ALA A 116 -18.69 2.10 8.44
N ASP A 117 -19.43 1.55 7.47
CA ASP A 117 -20.82 1.91 7.23
C ASP A 117 -21.75 1.24 8.26
N TYR A 118 -21.51 -0.02 8.66
CA TYR A 118 -22.20 -0.66 9.79
C TYR A 118 -22.07 0.13 11.11
N LEU A 119 -20.85 0.53 11.49
CA LEU A 119 -20.61 1.32 12.71
C LEU A 119 -21.40 2.63 12.73
N ARG A 120 -21.60 3.25 11.56
CA ARG A 120 -22.40 4.47 11.41
C ARG A 120 -23.90 4.23 11.54
N GLU A 121 -24.38 3.05 11.18
CA GLU A 121 -25.79 2.67 11.37
C GLU A 121 -26.08 2.37 12.84
N VAL A 122 -25.14 1.72 13.54
CA VAL A 122 -25.15 1.56 15.01
C VAL A 122 -25.10 2.92 15.72
N GLU A 123 -24.19 3.82 15.34
CA GLU A 123 -24.13 5.21 15.86
C GLU A 123 -25.43 6.01 15.62
N ARG A 124 -26.22 5.63 14.62
CA ARG A 124 -27.52 6.25 14.28
C ARG A 124 -28.72 5.52 14.89
N GLY A 125 -28.52 4.46 15.67
CA GLY A 125 -29.59 3.64 16.25
C GLY A 125 -30.46 2.93 15.21
N ARG A 126 -29.87 2.50 14.08
CA ARG A 126 -30.57 1.85 12.95
C ARG A 126 -30.21 0.37 12.75
N ALA A 127 -29.42 -0.20 13.65
CA ALA A 127 -28.87 -1.56 13.58
C ALA A 127 -28.87 -2.21 14.98
#